data_AF-A0A8T3P873-F1
#
_entry.id   AF-A0A8T3P873-F1
#
_cell.length_a   1.000
_cell.length_b   1.000
_cell.length_c   1.000
_cell.angle_alpha   90.00
_cell.angle_beta   90.00
_cell.angle_gamma   90.00
#
_symmetry.space_group_name_H-M   'P 1'
#
loop_
_entity.id
_entity.type
_entity.pdbx_description
1 polymer ?
#
loop_
_entity_poly.entity_id
_entity_poly.type
_entity_poly.pdbx_seq_one_letter_code
_entity_poly.pdbx_strand_id
1 'polypeptide(L)'
;MSRPLLHDAFAHHVWASVRVIDSCLALSPEQLGTSAPGTYGSILDTVRHLVGSDTWYLFRLSGERTPLIDDDHMDLPELRAEMEGHGEAWSRVVAEPLDPDAVVIGRGDDGSESHAPMGIRIAQALHHGTDHRSQICTALTTLGLEPPAIDVWDFGEHEGRVVQVPPTS
;
A
#
# COMPACT_ATOMS: atom_id res chain seq x y z
N MET A 1 -15.16 16.23 -14.69
CA MET A 1 -14.39 16.70 -13.53
C MET A 1 -12.97 16.18 -13.67
N SER A 2 -11.96 17.01 -13.40
CA SER A 2 -10.56 16.57 -13.45
C SER A 2 -10.28 15.61 -12.29
N ARG A 3 -9.41 14.61 -12.51
CA ARG A 3 -8.98 13.71 -11.43
C ARG A 3 -8.16 14.48 -10.38
N PRO A 4 -8.28 14.15 -9.08
CA PRO A 4 -7.38 14.70 -8.07
C PRO A 4 -5.92 14.40 -8.37
N LEU A 5 -5.01 15.29 -7.97
CA LEU A 5 -3.57 15.16 -8.26
C LEU A 5 -2.98 13.83 -7.77
N LEU A 6 -3.43 13.36 -6.60
CA LEU A 6 -2.93 12.13 -5.96
C LEU A 6 -3.71 10.86 -6.35
N HIS A 7 -4.71 10.97 -7.23
CA HIS A 7 -5.54 9.84 -7.62
C HIS A 7 -4.69 8.67 -8.15
N ASP A 8 -3.77 8.94 -9.07
CA ASP A 8 -2.99 7.88 -9.71
C ASP A 8 -1.95 7.28 -8.77
N ALA A 9 -1.43 8.07 -7.82
CA ALA A 9 -0.49 7.59 -6.82
C ALA A 9 -1.15 6.56 -5.88
N PHE A 10 -2.37 6.82 -5.41
CA PHE A 10 -3.07 5.87 -4.54
C PHE A 10 -3.70 4.71 -5.32
N ALA A 11 -4.14 4.93 -6.56
CA ALA A 11 -4.58 3.83 -7.43
C ALA A 11 -3.41 2.86 -7.72
N HIS A 12 -2.22 3.38 -8.03
CA HIS A 12 -0.99 2.60 -8.14
C HIS A 12 -0.66 1.86 -6.84
N HIS A 13 -0.71 2.55 -5.70
CA HIS A 13 -0.39 1.96 -4.40
C HIS A 13 -1.25 0.72 -4.11
N VAL A 14 -2.57 0.80 -4.32
CA VAL A 14 -3.48 -0.33 -4.13
C VAL A 14 -3.25 -1.42 -5.17
N TRP A 15 -3.14 -1.06 -6.45
CA TRP A 15 -2.88 -2.00 -7.55
C TRP A 15 -1.58 -2.80 -7.34
N ALA A 16 -0.50 -2.11 -6.96
CA ALA A 16 0.80 -2.71 -6.69
C ALA A 16 0.75 -3.65 -5.48
N SER A 17 0.06 -3.24 -4.40
CA SER A 17 -0.11 -4.07 -3.20
C SER A 17 -0.89 -5.34 -3.51
N VAL A 18 -2.02 -5.24 -4.22
CA VAL A 18 -2.83 -6.40 -4.62
C VAL A 18 -2.00 -7.36 -5.49
N ARG A 19 -1.22 -6.86 -6.45
CA ARG A 19 -0.35 -7.71 -7.30
C ARG A 19 0.71 -8.45 -6.51
N VAL A 20 1.34 -7.79 -5.53
CA VAL A 20 2.30 -8.44 -4.63
C VAL A 20 1.63 -9.53 -3.80
N ILE A 21 0.43 -9.26 -3.25
CA ILE A 21 -0.34 -10.26 -2.49
C ILE A 21 -0.72 -11.44 -3.38
N ASP A 22 -1.16 -11.19 -4.62
CA ASP A 22 -1.51 -12.23 -5.59
C ASP A 22 -0.32 -13.15 -5.90
N SER A 23 0.91 -12.61 -6.01
CA SER A 23 2.13 -13.41 -6.15
C SER A 23 2.42 -14.30 -4.94
N CYS A 24 1.95 -13.92 -3.75
CA CYS A 24 2.15 -14.67 -2.51
C CYS A 24 1.09 -15.77 -2.29
N LEU A 25 -0.08 -15.71 -2.94
CA LEU A 25 -1.18 -16.67 -2.71
C LEU A 25 -0.83 -18.13 -3.02
N ALA A 26 0.11 -18.36 -3.94
CA ALA A 26 0.54 -19.71 -4.33
C ALA A 26 1.65 -20.28 -3.44
N LEU A 27 2.16 -19.52 -2.47
CA LEU A 27 3.26 -19.93 -1.61
C LEU A 27 2.81 -20.93 -0.54
N SER A 28 3.67 -21.89 -0.22
CA SER A 28 3.47 -22.77 0.93
C SER A 28 3.61 -22.00 2.25
N PRO A 29 3.09 -22.51 3.37
CA PRO A 29 3.29 -21.90 4.68
C PRO A 29 4.77 -21.69 5.05
N GLU A 30 5.64 -22.62 4.65
CA GLU A 30 7.09 -22.50 4.86
C GLU A 30 7.68 -21.35 4.04
N GLN A 31 7.27 -21.20 2.78
CA GLN A 31 7.69 -20.09 1.93
C GLN A 31 7.17 -18.74 2.47
N LEU A 32 5.92 -18.69 2.93
CA LEU A 32 5.36 -17.49 3.57
C LEU A 32 6.10 -17.09 4.85
N GLY A 33 6.71 -18.06 5.54
CA GLY A 33 7.58 -17.83 6.69
C GLY A 33 8.99 -17.32 6.34
N THR A 34 9.33 -17.16 5.05
CA THR A 34 10.64 -16.70 4.62
C THR A 34 10.83 -15.21 4.88
N SER A 35 12.01 -14.83 5.40
CA SER A 35 12.45 -13.45 5.58
C SER A 35 13.82 -13.23 4.93
N ALA A 36 14.20 -11.97 4.73
CA ALA A 36 15.53 -11.60 4.26
C ALA A 36 16.15 -10.52 5.18
N PRO A 37 17.48 -10.46 5.32
CA PRO A 37 18.11 -9.40 6.10
C PRO A 37 17.67 -8.01 5.63
N GLY A 38 17.16 -7.20 6.56
CA GLY A 38 16.67 -5.85 6.28
C GLY A 38 15.18 -5.76 5.88
N THR A 39 14.44 -6.87 5.83
CA THR A 39 12.97 -6.85 5.70
C THR A 39 12.29 -6.74 7.07
N TYR A 40 11.03 -6.30 7.08
CA TYR A 40 10.21 -6.18 8.29
C TYR A 40 10.09 -7.49 9.08
N GLY A 41 9.82 -8.58 8.37
CA GLY A 41 9.67 -9.91 8.96
C GLY A 41 9.58 -10.96 7.87
N SER A 42 8.78 -11.99 8.13
CA SER A 42 8.41 -12.96 7.09
C SER A 42 7.59 -12.29 5.97
N ILE A 43 7.40 -12.97 4.84
CA ILE A 43 6.51 -12.50 3.77
C ILE A 43 5.11 -12.23 4.34
N LEU A 44 4.55 -13.17 5.11
CA LEU A 44 3.21 -13.00 5.68
C LEU A 44 3.15 -11.83 6.66
N ASP A 45 4.12 -11.70 7.56
CA ASP A 45 4.14 -10.58 8.52
C ASP A 45 4.29 -9.23 7.82
N THR A 46 5.07 -9.18 6.73
CA THR A 46 5.25 -7.96 5.94
C THR A 46 3.98 -7.58 5.18
N VAL A 47 3.23 -8.56 4.66
CA VAL A 47 1.92 -8.32 4.02
C VAL A 47 0.89 -7.83 5.05
N ARG A 48 0.81 -8.47 6.22
CA ARG A 48 -0.06 -8.03 7.32
C ARG A 48 0.23 -6.59 7.70
N HIS A 49 1.51 -6.29 7.97
CA HIS A 49 1.94 -4.94 8.33
C HIS A 49 1.65 -3.91 7.24
N LEU A 50 1.82 -4.26 5.96
CA LEU A 50 1.48 -3.39 4.83
C LEU A 50 -0.01 -3.01 4.84
N VAL A 51 -0.90 -4.00 4.94
CA VAL A 51 -2.36 -3.77 4.90
C VAL A 51 -2.87 -3.12 6.19
N GLY A 52 -2.39 -3.56 7.35
CA GLY A 52 -2.71 -2.97 8.66
C GLY A 52 -2.31 -1.50 8.73
N SER A 53 -1.11 -1.16 8.28
CA SER A 53 -0.64 0.23 8.25
C SER A 53 -1.43 1.09 7.27
N ASP A 54 -1.78 0.57 6.09
CA ASP A 54 -2.60 1.32 5.12
C ASP A 54 -4.00 1.60 5.67
N THR A 55 -4.60 0.61 6.33
CA THR A 55 -5.87 0.76 7.06
C THR A 55 -5.75 1.84 8.14
N TRP A 56 -4.64 1.85 8.88
CA TRP A 56 -4.40 2.87 9.91
C TRP A 56 -4.28 4.28 9.31
N TYR A 57 -3.57 4.45 8.19
CA TYR A 57 -3.52 5.74 7.51
C TYR A 57 -4.90 6.15 6.98
N LEU A 58 -5.66 5.23 6.39
CA LEU A 58 -7.03 5.49 5.96
C LEU A 58 -7.93 5.91 7.12
N PHE A 59 -7.88 5.20 8.25
CA PHE A 59 -8.61 5.58 9.47
C PHE A 59 -8.31 7.02 9.86
N ARG A 60 -7.02 7.41 9.92
CA ARG A 60 -6.62 8.78 10.27
C ARG A 60 -7.09 9.82 9.27
N LEU A 61 -6.87 9.56 7.98
CA LEU A 61 -7.04 10.54 6.92
C LEU A 61 -8.49 10.65 6.43
N SER A 62 -9.32 9.65 6.72
CA SER A 62 -10.76 9.68 6.49
C SER A 62 -11.56 10.24 7.67
N GLY A 63 -10.92 10.76 8.72
CA GLY A 63 -11.63 11.17 9.93
C GLY A 63 -12.35 10.01 10.60
N GLU A 64 -11.66 8.88 10.72
CA GLU A 64 -12.07 7.67 11.45
C GLU A 64 -13.23 6.90 10.82
N ARG A 65 -13.49 7.11 9.52
CA ARG A 65 -14.58 6.42 8.78
C ARG A 65 -14.20 5.02 8.31
N THR A 66 -12.92 4.75 8.08
CA THR A 66 -12.41 3.41 7.78
C THR A 66 -12.18 2.65 9.08
N PRO A 67 -12.84 1.51 9.34
CA PRO A 67 -12.62 0.74 10.56
C PRO A 67 -11.20 0.18 10.60
N LEU A 68 -10.60 0.14 11.80
CA LEU A 68 -9.33 -0.57 12.00
C LEU A 68 -9.55 -2.08 11.88
N ILE A 69 -8.51 -2.79 11.46
CA ILE A 69 -8.46 -4.24 11.36
C ILE A 69 -7.51 -4.82 12.41
N ASP A 70 -7.66 -6.12 12.67
CA ASP A 70 -6.73 -6.94 13.45
C ASP A 70 -5.92 -7.81 12.48
N ASP A 71 -4.87 -7.23 11.91
CA ASP A 71 -4.11 -7.84 10.80
C ASP A 71 -3.29 -9.07 11.23
N ASP A 72 -2.91 -9.17 12.50
CA ASP A 72 -2.14 -10.29 13.06
C ASP A 72 -2.81 -11.66 12.83
N HIS A 73 -4.14 -11.67 12.75
CA HIS A 73 -4.93 -12.88 12.59
C HIS A 73 -5.42 -13.14 11.16
N MET A 74 -5.20 -12.21 10.23
CA MET A 74 -5.71 -12.33 8.87
C MET A 74 -4.81 -13.21 7.99
N ASP A 75 -5.42 -13.95 7.06
CA ASP A 75 -4.72 -14.67 6.00
C ASP A 75 -4.59 -13.86 4.70
N LEU A 76 -3.85 -14.37 3.71
CA LEU A 76 -3.61 -13.64 2.46
C LEU A 76 -4.90 -13.32 1.68
N PRO A 77 -5.86 -14.25 1.49
CA PRO A 77 -7.16 -13.91 0.91
C PRO A 77 -7.89 -12.76 1.61
N GLU A 78 -7.92 -12.75 2.94
CA GLU A 78 -8.53 -11.67 3.73
C GLU A 78 -7.79 -10.34 3.52
N LEU A 79 -6.45 -10.36 3.62
CA LEU A 79 -5.60 -9.17 3.42
C LEU A 79 -5.72 -8.61 2.00
N ARG A 80 -5.85 -9.48 0.99
CA ARG A 80 -6.08 -9.09 -0.40
C ARG A 80 -7.39 -8.34 -0.56
N ALA A 81 -8.48 -8.89 -0.01
CA ALA A 81 -9.81 -8.30 -0.10
C ALA A 81 -9.85 -6.93 0.60
N GLU A 82 -9.19 -6.82 1.75
CA GLU A 82 -9.08 -5.57 2.50
C GLU A 82 -8.31 -4.51 1.70
N MET A 83 -7.13 -4.85 1.17
CA MET A 83 -6.34 -3.93 0.32
C MET A 83 -7.09 -3.52 -0.95
N GLU A 84 -7.88 -4.40 -1.57
CA GLU A 84 -8.73 -4.04 -2.71
C GLU A 84 -9.79 -2.99 -2.30
N GLY A 85 -10.39 -3.14 -1.12
CA GLY A 85 -11.33 -2.17 -0.55
C GLY A 85 -10.72 -0.80 -0.26
N HIS A 86 -9.40 -0.73 0.01
CA HIS A 86 -8.68 0.52 0.24
C HIS A 86 -8.72 1.45 -0.98
N GLY A 87 -8.86 0.93 -2.20
CA GLY A 87 -8.93 1.74 -3.42
C GLY A 87 -10.08 2.75 -3.42
N GLU A 88 -11.28 2.33 -3.01
CA GLU A 88 -12.43 3.23 -2.92
C GLU A 88 -12.26 4.22 -1.75
N ALA A 89 -11.70 3.76 -0.63
CA ALA A 89 -11.47 4.59 0.54
C ALA A 89 -10.46 5.72 0.24
N TRP A 90 -9.33 5.40 -0.38
CA TRP A 90 -8.36 6.40 -0.81
C TRP A 90 -8.92 7.35 -1.86
N SER A 91 -9.70 6.84 -2.81
CA SER A 91 -10.37 7.66 -3.82
C SER A 91 -11.28 8.72 -3.18
N ARG A 92 -12.01 8.36 -2.10
CA ARG A 92 -12.81 9.33 -1.34
C ARG A 92 -11.94 10.36 -0.63
N VAL A 93 -10.88 9.92 0.06
CA VAL A 93 -9.96 10.82 0.79
C VAL A 93 -9.34 11.86 -0.16
N VAL A 94 -8.82 11.44 -1.32
CA VAL A 94 -8.15 12.38 -2.24
C VAL A 94 -9.10 13.23 -3.07
N ALA A 95 -10.40 12.91 -3.07
CA ALA A 95 -11.42 13.74 -3.72
C ALA A 95 -11.89 14.91 -2.84
N GLU A 96 -11.64 14.85 -1.52
CA GLU A 96 -11.94 15.95 -0.61
C GLU A 96 -10.97 17.13 -0.78
N PRO A 97 -11.37 18.36 -0.44
CA PRO A 97 -10.47 19.50 -0.41
C PRO A 97 -9.47 19.34 0.75
N LEU A 98 -8.29 18.82 0.44
CA LEU A 98 -7.22 18.61 1.41
C LEU A 98 -6.41 19.90 1.65
N ASP A 99 -6.22 20.27 2.92
CA ASP A 99 -5.22 21.25 3.35
C ASP A 99 -3.93 20.49 3.74
N PRO A 100 -2.84 20.59 2.96
CA PRO A 100 -1.61 19.85 3.22
C PRO A 100 -0.93 20.25 4.53
N ASP A 101 -1.18 21.46 5.04
CA ASP A 101 -0.55 22.00 6.25
C ASP A 101 -1.41 21.80 7.51
N ALA A 102 -2.66 21.37 7.35
CA ALA A 102 -3.53 21.04 8.47
C ALA A 102 -2.91 19.93 9.33
N VAL A 103 -2.81 20.18 10.64
CA VAL A 103 -2.25 19.21 11.58
C VAL A 103 -3.28 18.12 11.85
N VAL A 104 -2.93 16.90 11.50
CA VAL A 104 -3.65 15.70 11.91
C VAL A 104 -3.01 15.17 13.20
N ILE A 105 -3.82 14.80 14.18
CA ILE A 105 -3.36 14.28 15.47
C ILE A 105 -3.52 12.76 15.48
N GLY A 106 -2.40 12.05 15.58
CA GLY A 106 -2.33 10.64 15.90
C GLY A 106 -2.41 10.44 17.40
N ARG A 107 -3.15 9.45 17.88
CA ARG A 107 -3.22 9.02 19.29
C ARG A 107 -2.89 7.55 19.37
N GLY A 108 -1.85 7.19 20.12
CA GLY A 108 -1.49 5.81 20.43
C GLY A 108 -2.28 5.27 21.62
N ASP A 109 -2.31 3.95 21.76
CA ASP A 109 -3.02 3.26 22.86
C ASP A 109 -2.36 3.54 24.23
N ASP A 110 -1.07 3.89 24.24
CA ASP A 110 -0.32 4.34 25.41
C ASP A 110 -0.60 5.80 25.80
N GLY A 111 -1.51 6.46 25.08
CA GLY A 111 -1.86 7.86 25.26
C GLY A 111 -0.88 8.85 24.61
N SER A 112 0.15 8.37 23.91
CA SER A 112 1.05 9.24 23.15
C SER A 112 0.30 9.93 21.99
N GLU A 113 0.77 11.12 21.62
CA GLU A 113 0.25 11.85 20.47
C GLU A 113 1.33 12.09 19.41
N SER A 114 0.96 11.95 18.14
CA SER A 114 1.78 12.38 17.01
C SER A 114 1.11 13.53 16.26
N HIS A 115 1.82 14.65 16.15
CA HIS A 115 1.33 15.85 15.46
C HIS A 115 2.11 15.99 14.17
N ALA A 116 1.43 15.92 13.03
CA ALA A 116 2.08 16.12 11.74
C ALA A 116 1.11 16.74 10.72
N PRO A 117 1.62 17.44 9.69
CA PRO A 117 0.80 17.90 8.59
C PRO A 117 0.14 16.75 7.82
N MET A 118 -1.04 17.01 7.27
CA MET A 118 -1.76 16.13 6.35
C MET A 118 -0.85 15.63 5.22
N GLY A 119 -0.12 16.55 4.57
CA GLY A 119 0.76 16.24 3.45
C GLY A 119 1.87 15.24 3.82
N ILE A 120 2.41 15.32 5.04
CA ILE A 120 3.43 14.38 5.53
C ILE A 120 2.83 12.98 5.71
N ARG A 121 1.62 12.86 6.26
CA ARG A 121 0.96 11.56 6.43
C ARG A 121 0.62 10.90 5.10
N ILE A 122 0.14 11.67 4.13
CA ILE A 122 -0.13 11.20 2.77
C ILE A 122 1.16 10.69 2.11
N ALA A 123 2.25 11.47 2.17
CA ALA A 123 3.53 11.06 1.63
C ALA A 123 4.05 9.79 2.32
N GLN A 124 3.89 9.69 3.64
CA GLN A 124 4.30 8.52 4.41
C GLN A 124 3.50 7.27 4.05
N ALA A 125 2.18 7.36 3.81
CA ALA A 125 1.38 6.20 3.41
C ALA A 125 1.89 5.58 2.09
N LEU A 126 2.13 6.41 1.08
CA LEU A 126 2.68 5.97 -0.21
C LEU A 126 4.12 5.44 -0.09
N HIS A 127 4.96 6.12 0.70
CA HIS A 127 6.35 5.72 0.93
C HIS A 127 6.43 4.37 1.67
N HIS A 128 5.67 4.23 2.76
CA HIS A 128 5.59 3.01 3.57
C HIS A 128 5.12 1.82 2.74
N GLY A 129 4.08 1.99 1.93
CA GLY A 129 3.65 0.95 1.00
C GLY A 129 4.73 0.53 0.02
N THR A 130 5.47 1.49 -0.54
CA THR A 130 6.55 1.22 -1.50
C THR A 130 7.70 0.46 -0.86
N ASP A 131 8.09 0.82 0.37
CA ASP A 131 9.14 0.15 1.12
C ASP A 131 8.77 -1.32 1.39
N HIS A 132 7.60 -1.58 1.97
CA HIS A 132 7.22 -2.96 2.31
C HIS A 132 6.91 -3.84 1.09
N ARG A 133 6.36 -3.29 0.00
CA ARG A 133 6.28 -4.05 -1.26
C ARG A 133 7.66 -4.45 -1.77
N SER A 134 8.65 -3.55 -1.69
CA SER A 134 10.04 -3.86 -2.09
C SER A 134 10.68 -4.92 -1.20
N GLN A 135 10.39 -4.91 0.11
CA GLN A 135 10.82 -5.95 1.04
C GLN A 135 10.21 -7.32 0.70
N ILE A 136 8.92 -7.37 0.36
CA ILE A 136 8.27 -8.62 -0.09
C ILE A 136 8.90 -9.11 -1.39
N CYS A 137 9.09 -8.23 -2.38
CA CYS A 137 9.80 -8.58 -3.61
C CYS A 137 11.19 -9.16 -3.33
N THR A 138 11.93 -8.58 -2.39
CA THR A 138 13.24 -9.09 -1.96
C THR A 138 13.15 -10.51 -1.37
N ALA A 139 12.17 -10.75 -0.49
CA ALA A 139 11.93 -12.07 0.07
C ALA A 139 11.53 -13.11 -1.02
N LEU A 140 10.71 -12.72 -2.00
CA LEU A 140 10.38 -13.57 -3.15
C LEU A 140 11.62 -13.95 -3.96
N THR A 141 12.53 -13.01 -4.24
CA THR A 141 13.78 -13.32 -4.95
C THR A 141 14.68 -14.28 -4.19
N THR A 142 14.65 -14.24 -2.84
CA THR A 142 15.41 -15.18 -1.99
C THR A 142 14.90 -16.62 -2.17
N LEU A 143 13.63 -16.79 -2.52
CA LEU A 143 13.02 -18.07 -2.88
C LEU A 143 13.27 -18.49 -4.34
N GLY A 144 14.00 -17.68 -5.12
CA GLY A 144 14.20 -17.90 -6.55
C GLY A 144 12.96 -17.61 -7.41
N LEU A 145 12.01 -16.84 -6.88
CA LEU A 145 10.80 -16.42 -7.58
C LEU A 145 10.99 -15.03 -8.18
N GLU A 146 10.43 -14.82 -9.37
CA GLU A 146 10.41 -13.51 -10.02
C GLU A 146 9.31 -12.62 -9.39
N PRO A 147 9.64 -11.45 -8.83
CA PRO A 147 8.65 -10.52 -8.32
C PRO A 147 7.77 -9.92 -9.42
N PRO A 148 6.53 -9.49 -9.11
CA PRO A 148 5.70 -8.82 -10.09
C PRO A 148 6.27 -7.44 -10.44
N ALA A 149 6.12 -7.03 -11.70
CA ALA A 149 6.30 -5.65 -12.11
C ALA A 149 5.20 -4.77 -11.48
N ILE A 150 5.62 -3.76 -10.72
CA ILE A 150 4.77 -2.95 -9.85
C ILE A 150 5.16 -1.47 -9.85
N ASP A 151 5.97 -1.00 -10.80
CA ASP A 151 6.32 0.41 -10.84
C ASP A 151 5.15 1.27 -11.37
N VAL A 152 5.32 2.59 -11.28
CA VAL A 152 4.24 3.53 -11.67
C VAL A 152 4.04 3.57 -13.18
N TRP A 153 5.08 3.26 -13.98
CA TRP A 153 4.97 3.13 -15.44
C TRP A 153 4.21 1.85 -15.80
N ASP A 154 4.50 0.72 -15.14
CA ASP A 154 3.76 -0.54 -15.31
C ASP A 154 2.26 -0.33 -15.05
N PHE A 155 1.91 0.39 -13.97
CA PHE A 155 0.53 0.77 -13.68
C PHE A 155 -0.05 1.69 -14.76
N GLY A 156 0.71 2.70 -15.17
CA GLY A 156 0.28 3.63 -16.22
C GLY A 156 0.00 2.93 -17.55
N GLU A 157 0.83 1.96 -17.94
CA GLU A 157 0.61 1.12 -19.13
C GLU A 157 -0.59 0.20 -18.96
N HIS A 158 -0.73 -0.44 -17.79
CA HIS A 158 -1.87 -1.29 -17.43
C HIS A 158 -3.21 -0.54 -17.56
N GLU A 159 -3.26 0.70 -17.09
CA GLU A 159 -4.44 1.57 -17.15
C GLU A 159 -4.63 2.24 -18.54
N GLY A 160 -3.73 2.02 -19.50
CA GLY A 160 -3.77 2.66 -20.82
C GLY A 160 -3.51 4.18 -20.78
N ARG A 161 -2.79 4.64 -19.76
CA ARG A 161 -2.50 6.06 -19.49
C ARG A 161 -1.07 6.45 -19.83
N VAL A 162 -0.21 5.47 -20.07
CA VAL A 162 1.13 5.62 -20.63
C VAL A 162 1.13 4.90 -21.98
N VAL A 163 1.53 5.61 -23.03
CA VAL A 163 1.65 5.06 -24.38
C VAL A 163 3.05 5.36 -24.88
N GLN A 164 3.83 4.31 -25.15
CA GLN A 164 5.12 4.43 -25.81
C GLN A 164 4.88 4.68 -27.30
N VAL A 165 5.31 5.84 -27.79
CA VAL A 165 5.29 6.15 -29.23
C VAL A 165 6.69 5.92 -29.78
N PRO A 166 6.90 4.93 -30.66
CA PRO A 166 8.22 4.67 -31.23
C PRO A 166 8.67 5.84 -32.11
N PRO A 167 10.00 6.09 -32.23
CA PRO A 167 10.51 7.13 -33.09
C PRO A 167 10.06 6.91 -34.53
N THR A 168 9.68 7.99 -35.20
CA THR A 168 9.45 7.97 -36.65
C THR A 168 10.80 7.78 -37.32
N SER A 169 10.87 6.81 -38.24
CA SER A 169 12.09 6.38 -38.94
C SER A 169 12.89 7.53 -39.55
#